data_AF-A0A7W8VFE9-F1
#
_entry.id   AF-A0A7W8VFE9-F1
#
_cell.length_a   1.000
_cell.length_b   1.000
_cell.length_c   1.000
_cell.angle_alpha   90.00
_cell.angle_beta   90.00
_cell.angle_gamma   90.00
#
_symmetry.space_group_name_H-M   'P 1'
#
loop_
_entity.id
_entity.type
_entity.pdbx_description
1 polymer ?
#
loop_
_entity_poly.entity_id
_entity_poly.type
_entity_poly.pdbx_seq_one_letter_code
_entity_poly.pdbx_strand_id
1 'polypeptide(L)'
;MTQGEAVAEQRAAPGAERRAGAPRRASGAALAVLVWAVGYGGLRLYWALTGRPWMPPMGDDLGPFSDWPAVLLCAAAAAVAGVLLPPVRLADGVRWAAVAAGAAAALGLAFASFMLLLDVVGLLLSWADLGIRFQLGAMLSRAGCAAGAVLLAAVVSAEYRRLRAACASCGRTAASRPAPERAPGWARFAAGAVIVACAARIAAQVAADPAALTGGGAGPLAGGVGVYAFEALFLLAGTFLPLALVSGWGRVWPRWVPPLAGRRVPRPLVLIPGGFAAIGMSCYFLLGLGQMLLDPGGLEASGEAMGGYEPWFFWVSVPAYVVWGFGLLAGVVSYYHTARPACRSCGRG
;
A
#
# COMPACT_ATOMS: atom_id res chain seq x y z
N MET A 1 42.29 -28.07 48.13
CA MET A 1 41.54 -28.26 46.87
C MET A 1 40.08 -27.86 47.13
N THR A 2 39.75 -26.59 46.94
CA THR A 2 38.38 -26.07 46.94
C THR A 2 38.33 -24.88 46.00
N GLN A 3 38.20 -25.16 44.70
CA GLN A 3 37.89 -24.21 43.64
C GLN A 3 36.72 -24.80 42.85
N GLY A 4 35.49 -24.38 43.15
CA GLY A 4 34.32 -24.96 42.51
C GLY A 4 32.99 -24.19 42.63
N GLU A 5 32.94 -23.02 43.27
CA GLU A 5 31.66 -22.33 43.53
C GLU A 5 31.56 -20.89 43.00
N ALA A 6 32.45 -20.48 42.08
CA ALA A 6 32.47 -19.10 41.58
C ALA A 6 32.25 -18.98 40.06
N VAL A 7 31.27 -19.69 39.48
CA VAL A 7 30.79 -19.44 38.11
C VAL A 7 29.26 -19.59 38.04
N ALA A 8 28.53 -18.87 38.90
CA ALA A 8 27.07 -18.77 38.82
C ALA A 8 26.57 -17.33 38.68
N GLU A 9 27.47 -16.37 38.42
CA GLU A 9 27.10 -14.96 38.30
C GLU A 9 27.35 -14.46 36.87
N GLN A 10 26.33 -13.77 36.32
CA GLN A 10 26.37 -13.00 35.07
C GLN A 10 26.21 -13.75 33.73
N ARG A 11 25.10 -14.49 33.57
CA ARG A 11 24.38 -14.45 32.27
C ARG A 11 23.35 -13.33 32.32
N ALA A 12 23.80 -12.10 32.07
CA ALA A 12 22.90 -10.98 31.79
C ALA A 12 21.92 -11.39 30.69
N ALA A 13 20.62 -11.37 31.00
CA ALA A 13 19.58 -11.72 30.05
C ALA A 13 19.68 -10.80 28.81
N PRO A 14 19.89 -11.34 27.59
CA PRO A 14 20.09 -10.54 26.36
C PRO A 14 18.84 -9.74 25.90
N GLY A 15 17.83 -9.59 26.76
CA GLY A 15 16.56 -8.93 26.48
C GLY A 15 16.39 -7.54 27.11
N ALA A 16 17.21 -7.14 28.09
CA ALA A 16 17.02 -5.87 28.82
C ALA A 16 17.41 -4.64 27.98
N GLU A 17 18.56 -4.65 27.32
CA GLU A 17 19.03 -3.51 26.50
C GLU A 17 18.16 -3.25 25.25
N ARG A 18 17.52 -4.28 24.68
CA ARG A 18 16.65 -4.12 23.51
C ARG A 18 15.27 -3.54 23.83
N ARG A 19 14.85 -3.54 25.10
CA ARG A 19 13.59 -2.91 25.54
C ARG A 19 13.70 -1.39 25.61
N ALA A 20 14.90 -0.84 25.83
CA ALA A 20 15.14 0.61 25.92
C ALA A 20 15.04 1.35 24.56
N GLY A 21 15.22 0.66 23.43
CA GLY A 21 15.16 1.28 22.09
C GLY A 21 13.76 1.50 21.52
N ALA A 22 12.76 0.74 21.98
CA ALA A 22 11.37 0.86 21.53
C ALA A 22 10.71 2.22 21.84
N PRO A 23 10.86 2.81 23.04
CA PRO A 23 10.30 4.13 23.32
C PRO A 23 10.92 5.27 22.50
N ARG A 24 12.23 5.20 22.22
CA ARG A 24 12.93 6.21 21.40
C ARG A 24 12.46 6.21 19.95
N ARG A 25 12.25 5.03 19.34
CA ARG A 25 11.77 4.92 17.95
C ARG A 25 10.34 5.43 17.76
N ALA A 26 9.44 5.15 18.71
CA ALA A 26 8.07 5.66 18.65
C ALA A 26 8.03 7.20 18.74
N SER A 27 8.85 7.78 19.62
CA SER A 27 8.97 9.24 19.76
C SER A 27 9.54 9.89 18.51
N GLY A 28 10.57 9.27 17.90
CA GLY A 28 11.13 9.73 16.63
C GLY A 28 10.13 9.67 15.46
N ALA A 29 9.29 8.63 15.40
CA ALA A 29 8.25 8.51 14.38
C ALA A 29 7.16 9.58 14.54
N ALA A 30 6.73 9.86 15.78
CA ALA A 30 5.75 10.92 16.04
C ALA A 30 6.31 12.32 15.70
N LEU A 31 7.58 12.58 16.03
CA LEU A 31 8.26 13.81 15.63
C LEU A 31 8.37 13.92 14.10
N ALA A 32 8.66 12.82 13.41
CA ALA A 32 8.69 12.81 11.95
C ALA A 32 7.32 13.14 11.34
N VAL A 33 6.21 12.65 11.93
CA VAL A 33 4.85 13.05 11.51
C VAL A 33 4.61 14.54 11.72
N LEU A 34 5.04 15.10 12.84
CA LEU A 34 4.88 16.54 13.09
C LEU A 34 5.69 17.40 12.10
N VAL A 35 6.95 17.05 11.85
CA VAL A 35 7.79 17.74 10.85
C VAL A 35 7.16 17.64 9.46
N TRP A 36 6.71 16.44 9.08
CA TRP A 36 5.99 16.23 7.83
C TRP A 36 4.72 17.07 7.76
N ALA A 37 3.91 17.11 8.81
CA ALA A 37 2.66 17.87 8.84
C ALA A 37 2.90 19.38 8.76
N VAL A 38 3.95 19.90 9.38
CA VAL A 38 4.33 21.32 9.24
C VAL A 38 4.80 21.62 7.82
N GLY A 39 5.67 20.80 7.24
CA GLY A 39 6.20 21.03 5.89
C GLY A 39 5.14 20.83 4.80
N TYR A 40 4.61 19.61 4.71
CA TYR A 40 3.62 19.23 3.70
C TYR A 40 2.26 19.88 3.93
N GLY A 41 1.78 19.91 5.18
CA GLY A 41 0.53 20.59 5.53
C GLY A 41 0.63 22.10 5.37
N GLY A 42 1.79 22.71 5.63
CA GLY A 42 2.06 24.12 5.34
C GLY A 42 2.01 24.42 3.83
N LEU A 43 2.60 23.56 3.00
CA LEU A 43 2.50 23.67 1.54
C LEU A 43 1.05 23.56 1.06
N ARG A 44 0.27 22.61 1.61
CA ARG A 44 -1.15 22.43 1.30
C ARG A 44 -1.99 23.63 1.71
N LEU A 45 -1.73 24.18 2.90
CA LEU A 45 -2.39 25.38 3.37
C LEU A 45 -2.06 26.58 2.48
N TYR A 46 -0.80 26.73 2.08
CA TYR A 46 -0.38 27.78 1.15
C TYR A 46 -1.13 27.69 -0.19
N TRP A 47 -1.24 26.49 -0.79
CA TRP A 47 -2.00 26.30 -2.03
C TRP A 47 -3.51 26.54 -1.85
N ALA A 48 -4.09 26.14 -0.72
CA ALA A 48 -5.50 26.40 -0.42
C ALA A 48 -5.80 27.91 -0.28
N LEU A 49 -4.83 28.71 0.17
CA LEU A 49 -4.97 30.15 0.36
C LEU A 49 -4.63 30.99 -0.88
N THR A 50 -3.61 30.58 -1.64
CA THR A 50 -3.05 31.37 -2.76
C THR A 50 -3.48 30.87 -4.14
N GLY A 51 -4.16 29.73 -4.20
CA GLY A 51 -4.43 29.00 -5.43
C GLY A 51 -3.35 27.96 -5.69
N ARG A 52 -3.79 26.76 -6.05
CA ARG A 52 -2.87 25.65 -6.38
C ARG A 52 -2.32 25.80 -7.80
N PRO A 53 -1.09 25.31 -8.06
CA PRO A 53 -0.60 25.21 -9.43
C PRO A 53 -1.47 24.21 -10.21
N TRP A 54 -1.71 24.53 -11.48
CA TRP A 54 -2.39 23.59 -12.38
C TRP A 54 -1.47 22.42 -12.72
N MET A 55 -1.90 21.20 -12.42
CA MET A 55 -1.12 19.97 -12.64
C MET A 55 -1.81 19.03 -13.65
N PRO A 56 -1.41 19.04 -14.93
CA PRO A 56 -1.90 18.10 -15.93
C PRO A 56 -1.80 16.62 -15.53
N PRO A 57 -2.66 15.75 -16.07
CA PRO A 57 -3.77 16.06 -16.98
C PRO A 57 -5.05 16.49 -16.27
N MET A 58 -5.23 16.15 -14.99
CA MET A 58 -6.47 16.44 -14.24
C MET A 58 -6.58 17.91 -13.79
N GLY A 59 -5.46 18.64 -13.78
CA GLY A 59 -5.37 20.00 -13.24
C GLY A 59 -5.20 20.04 -11.72
N ASP A 60 -5.20 18.89 -11.06
CA ASP A 60 -5.00 18.73 -9.63
C ASP A 60 -4.15 17.49 -9.30
N ASP A 61 -3.75 17.36 -8.03
CA ASP A 61 -2.78 16.34 -7.62
C ASP A 61 -3.36 15.27 -6.69
N LEU A 62 -4.33 15.57 -5.83
CA LEU A 62 -5.02 14.58 -4.98
C LEU A 62 -6.50 14.42 -5.35
N GLY A 63 -6.91 14.84 -6.55
CA GLY A 63 -8.30 14.81 -6.99
C GLY A 63 -9.21 15.54 -5.99
N PRO A 64 -10.25 14.87 -5.44
CA PRO A 64 -11.20 15.48 -4.51
C PRO A 64 -10.58 15.91 -3.17
N PHE A 65 -9.32 15.54 -2.90
CA PHE A 65 -8.63 15.89 -1.65
C PHE A 65 -7.66 17.07 -1.76
N SER A 66 -7.49 17.69 -2.92
CA SER A 66 -6.37 18.59 -3.23
C SER A 66 -6.29 19.89 -2.41
N ASP A 67 -7.42 20.41 -1.92
CA ASP A 67 -7.50 21.70 -1.22
C ASP A 67 -7.62 21.52 0.32
N TRP A 68 -8.67 22.07 0.93
CA TRP A 68 -8.95 21.95 2.37
C TRP A 68 -8.94 20.52 2.92
N PRO A 69 -9.43 19.48 2.20
CA PRO A 69 -9.37 18.12 2.74
C PRO A 69 -7.95 17.64 3.04
N ALA A 70 -6.96 17.95 2.18
CA ALA A 70 -5.55 17.63 2.45
C ALA A 70 -5.03 18.36 3.69
N VAL A 71 -5.39 19.63 3.87
CA VAL A 71 -5.04 20.43 5.06
C VAL A 71 -5.62 19.78 6.32
N LEU A 72 -6.89 19.38 6.29
CA LEU A 72 -7.57 18.72 7.41
C LEU A 72 -6.95 17.36 7.74
N LEU A 73 -6.57 16.57 6.74
CA LEU A 73 -5.86 15.30 6.95
C LEU A 73 -4.49 15.50 7.58
N CYS A 74 -3.74 16.53 7.14
CA CYS A 74 -2.45 16.88 7.74
C CYS A 74 -2.61 17.36 9.19
N ALA A 75 -3.61 18.20 9.46
CA ALA A 75 -3.92 18.68 10.81
C ALA A 75 -4.35 17.53 11.73
N ALA A 76 -5.18 16.59 11.24
CA ALA A 76 -5.58 15.40 11.99
C ALA A 76 -4.36 14.50 12.31
N ALA A 77 -3.46 14.31 11.34
CA ALA A 77 -2.22 13.56 11.56
C ALA A 77 -1.34 14.23 12.63
N ALA A 78 -1.19 15.55 12.59
CA ALA A 78 -0.45 16.32 13.58
C ALA A 78 -1.08 16.22 14.98
N ALA A 79 -2.40 16.36 15.08
CA ALA A 79 -3.13 16.25 16.33
C ALA A 79 -2.96 14.86 16.96
N VAL A 80 -3.12 13.79 16.18
CA VAL A 80 -2.91 12.42 16.65
C VAL A 80 -1.46 12.21 17.10
N ALA A 81 -0.48 12.65 16.30
CA ALA A 81 0.94 12.52 16.69
C ALA A 81 1.25 13.29 17.98
N GLY A 82 0.68 14.48 18.15
CA GLY A 82 0.79 15.29 19.37
C GLY A 82 0.20 14.61 20.60
N VAL A 83 -1.01 14.04 20.47
CA VAL A 83 -1.68 13.30 21.54
C VAL A 83 -0.88 12.05 21.94
N LEU A 84 -0.26 11.37 20.97
CA LEU A 84 0.50 10.14 21.21
C LEU A 84 1.98 10.36 21.60
N LEU A 85 2.44 11.61 21.71
CA LEU A 85 3.79 11.93 22.15
C LEU A 85 3.96 11.74 23.68
N PRO A 86 5.05 11.10 24.13
CA PRO A 86 5.41 11.12 25.55
C PRO A 86 5.78 12.55 26.01
N PRO A 87 5.49 12.94 27.26
CA PRO A 87 5.07 12.11 28.39
C PRO A 87 3.56 12.16 28.69
N VAL A 88 2.70 12.54 27.72
CA VAL A 88 1.27 12.77 27.99
C VAL A 88 0.62 11.50 28.57
N ARG A 89 0.17 11.59 29.82
CA ARG A 89 -0.54 10.49 30.50
C ARG A 89 -2.01 10.58 30.12
N LEU A 90 -2.46 9.63 29.31
CA LEU A 90 -3.84 9.55 28.84
C LEU A 90 -4.50 8.29 29.38
N ALA A 91 -5.80 8.37 29.64
CA ALA A 91 -6.61 7.19 29.88
C ALA A 91 -6.62 6.28 28.64
N ASP A 92 -6.68 4.97 28.84
CA ASP A 92 -6.60 4.00 27.74
C ASP A 92 -7.70 4.19 26.69
N GLY A 93 -8.91 4.62 27.10
CA GLY A 93 -9.99 4.95 26.17
C GLY A 93 -9.64 6.06 25.18
N VAL A 94 -8.95 7.11 25.66
CA VAL A 94 -8.49 8.22 24.80
C VAL A 94 -7.41 7.75 23.84
N ARG A 95 -6.51 6.85 24.28
CA ARG A 95 -5.47 6.27 23.43
C ARG A 95 -6.06 5.37 22.34
N TRP A 96 -7.08 4.58 22.67
CA TRP A 96 -7.83 3.80 21.69
C TRP A 96 -8.54 4.69 20.66
N ALA A 97 -9.17 5.78 21.10
CA ALA A 97 -9.78 6.76 20.20
C ALA A 97 -8.74 7.44 19.29
N ALA A 98 -7.58 7.83 19.84
CA ALA A 98 -6.48 8.42 19.06
C ALA A 98 -5.89 7.42 18.05
N VAL A 99 -5.77 6.15 18.41
CA VAL A 99 -5.35 5.08 17.49
C VAL A 99 -6.37 4.88 16.37
N ALA A 100 -7.67 4.88 16.68
CA ALA A 100 -8.73 4.75 15.67
C ALA A 100 -8.76 5.97 14.72
N ALA A 101 -8.71 7.19 15.27
CA ALA A 101 -8.65 8.43 14.50
C ALA A 101 -7.38 8.49 13.64
N GLY A 102 -6.23 8.10 14.19
CA GLY A 102 -4.97 8.01 13.45
C GLY A 102 -5.00 6.98 12.33
N ALA A 103 -5.63 5.82 12.55
CA ALA A 103 -5.80 4.81 11.51
C ALA A 103 -6.70 5.34 10.38
N ALA A 104 -7.80 6.01 10.72
CA ALA A 104 -8.69 6.64 9.74
C ALA A 104 -7.98 7.74 8.93
N ALA A 105 -7.22 8.62 9.59
CA ALA A 105 -6.43 9.65 8.92
C ALA A 105 -5.33 9.06 8.03
N ALA A 106 -4.65 7.99 8.47
CA ALA A 106 -3.65 7.31 7.65
C ALA A 106 -4.27 6.66 6.40
N LEU A 107 -5.46 6.04 6.55
CA LEU A 107 -6.23 5.52 5.42
C LEU A 107 -6.70 6.64 4.49
N GLY A 108 -7.16 7.77 5.03
CA GLY A 108 -7.55 8.95 4.25
C GLY A 108 -6.39 9.52 3.44
N LEU A 109 -5.19 9.64 4.03
CA LEU A 109 -3.97 10.07 3.33
C LEU A 109 -3.53 9.07 2.26
N ALA A 110 -3.64 7.76 2.53
CA ALA A 110 -3.37 6.73 1.54
C ALA A 110 -4.35 6.79 0.37
N PHE A 111 -5.65 6.98 0.67
CA PHE A 111 -6.70 7.12 -0.31
C PHE A 111 -6.55 8.40 -1.14
N ALA A 112 -6.18 9.52 -0.53
CA ALA A 112 -5.85 10.76 -1.26
C ALA A 112 -4.67 10.59 -2.23
N SER A 113 -3.79 9.62 -1.98
CA SER A 113 -2.63 9.29 -2.83
C SER A 113 -2.96 8.29 -3.96
N PHE A 114 -4.25 8.08 -4.29
CA PHE A 114 -4.70 7.00 -5.19
C PHE A 114 -4.03 6.99 -6.58
N MET A 115 -3.70 8.15 -7.14
CA MET A 115 -3.02 8.24 -8.45
C MET A 115 -1.53 7.92 -8.41
N LEU A 116 -0.91 7.79 -7.23
CA LEU A 116 0.53 7.51 -7.13
C LEU A 116 0.92 6.20 -7.82
N LEU A 117 0.01 5.21 -7.84
CA LEU A 117 0.21 3.97 -8.60
C LEU A 117 0.41 4.25 -10.08
N LEU A 118 -0.45 5.10 -10.67
CA LEU A 118 -0.38 5.46 -12.07
C LEU A 118 0.86 6.29 -12.39
N ASP A 119 1.31 7.16 -11.47
CA ASP A 119 2.56 7.89 -11.65
C ASP A 119 3.77 6.96 -11.70
N VAL A 120 3.81 5.96 -10.82
CA VAL A 120 4.90 4.97 -10.80
C VAL A 120 4.87 4.11 -12.05
N VAL A 121 3.69 3.65 -12.48
CA VAL A 121 3.55 2.89 -13.73
C VAL A 121 3.95 3.75 -14.94
N GLY A 122 3.50 5.01 -14.98
CA GLY A 122 3.86 5.97 -16.02
C GLY A 122 5.35 6.27 -16.05
N LEU A 123 6.00 6.40 -14.89
CA LEU A 123 7.46 6.54 -14.80
C LEU A 123 8.18 5.29 -15.28
N LEU A 124 7.74 4.10 -14.85
CA LEU A 124 8.32 2.82 -15.26
C LEU A 124 8.20 2.55 -16.76
N LEU A 125 7.18 3.10 -17.40
CA LEU A 125 6.91 2.95 -18.82
C LEU A 125 7.23 4.21 -19.63
N SER A 126 7.87 5.21 -19.02
CA SER A 126 8.23 6.48 -19.69
C SER A 126 9.18 6.29 -20.88
N TRP A 127 9.95 5.20 -20.88
CA TRP A 127 10.82 4.79 -21.99
C TRP A 127 10.06 4.27 -23.22
N ALA A 128 8.76 4.00 -23.09
CA ALA A 128 7.97 3.29 -24.09
C ALA A 128 7.07 4.20 -24.95
N ASP A 129 7.30 5.52 -24.92
CA ASP A 129 6.60 6.56 -25.69
C ASP A 129 5.05 6.45 -25.67
N LEU A 130 4.48 6.12 -24.52
CA LEU A 130 3.03 5.96 -24.31
C LEU A 130 2.22 7.28 -24.38
N GLY A 131 2.84 8.42 -24.71
CA GLY A 131 2.19 9.74 -24.69
C GLY A 131 1.78 10.24 -23.30
N ILE A 132 2.01 9.47 -22.23
CA ILE A 132 1.70 9.83 -20.84
C ILE A 132 2.75 10.84 -20.36
N ARG A 133 2.37 12.13 -20.28
CA ARG A 133 3.26 13.16 -19.76
C ARG A 133 3.49 12.96 -18.27
N PHE A 134 4.66 12.41 -17.92
CA PHE A 134 5.10 12.28 -16.54
C PHE A 134 5.29 13.66 -15.91
N GLN A 135 4.54 13.94 -14.84
CA GLN A 135 4.64 15.19 -14.10
C GLN A 135 5.27 14.97 -12.73
N LEU A 136 6.54 15.36 -12.63
CA LEU A 136 7.30 15.21 -11.39
C LEU A 136 6.64 15.95 -10.21
N GLY A 137 6.03 17.12 -10.44
CA GLY A 137 5.35 17.90 -9.39
C GLY A 137 4.17 17.15 -8.75
N ALA A 138 3.25 16.64 -9.58
CA ALA A 138 2.09 15.87 -9.09
C ALA A 138 2.53 14.58 -8.38
N MET A 139 3.50 13.86 -8.97
CA MET A 139 4.05 12.65 -8.36
C MET A 139 4.70 12.94 -7.00
N LEU A 140 5.54 13.97 -6.89
CA LEU A 140 6.20 14.33 -5.63
C LEU A 140 5.17 14.72 -4.56
N SER A 141 4.12 15.42 -4.97
CA SER A 141 3.06 15.82 -4.07
C SER A 141 2.25 14.62 -3.54
N ARG A 142 1.89 13.67 -4.41
CA ARG A 142 1.24 12.40 -4.06
C ARG A 142 2.15 11.50 -3.21
N ALA A 143 3.44 11.44 -3.54
CA ALA A 143 4.44 10.73 -2.75
C ALA A 143 4.62 11.35 -1.36
N GLY A 144 4.55 12.68 -1.26
CA GLY A 144 4.53 13.41 0.01
C GLY A 144 3.32 13.05 0.87
N CYS A 145 2.13 12.94 0.28
CA CYS A 145 0.92 12.47 0.97
C CYS A 145 1.08 11.02 1.46
N ALA A 146 1.54 10.13 0.59
CA ALA A 146 1.77 8.72 0.91
C ALA A 146 2.82 8.52 2.00
N ALA A 147 3.87 9.34 2.01
CA ALA A 147 4.87 9.35 3.09
C ALA A 147 4.22 9.68 4.44
N GLY A 148 3.32 10.67 4.48
CA GLY A 148 2.52 10.98 5.66
C GLY A 148 1.67 9.81 6.14
N ALA A 149 0.98 9.14 5.21
CA ALA A 149 0.20 7.94 5.52
C ALA A 149 1.06 6.85 6.17
N VAL A 150 2.26 6.58 5.63
CA VAL A 150 3.19 5.57 6.16
C VAL A 150 3.73 5.96 7.54
N LEU A 151 4.14 7.22 7.73
CA LEU A 151 4.64 7.72 9.00
C LEU A 151 3.57 7.63 10.09
N LEU A 152 2.35 8.09 9.79
CA LEU A 152 1.23 8.04 10.74
C LEU A 152 0.83 6.59 11.05
N ALA A 153 0.75 5.72 10.04
CA ALA A 153 0.47 4.30 10.23
C ALA A 153 1.53 3.63 11.11
N ALA A 154 2.81 4.05 11.04
CA ALA A 154 3.87 3.54 11.89
C ALA A 154 3.67 3.96 13.37
N VAL A 155 3.30 5.22 13.62
CA VAL A 155 2.99 5.74 14.98
C VAL A 155 1.78 5.00 15.57
N VAL A 156 0.68 4.94 14.81
CA VAL A 156 -0.56 4.27 15.20
C VAL A 156 -0.32 2.77 15.45
N SER A 157 0.45 2.12 14.59
CA SER A 157 0.82 0.71 14.77
C SER A 157 1.68 0.47 16.00
N ALA A 158 2.58 1.39 16.34
CA ALA A 158 3.40 1.28 17.53
C ALA A 158 2.55 1.44 18.80
N GLU A 159 1.61 2.38 18.79
CA GLU A 159 0.71 2.63 19.92
C GLU A 159 -0.31 1.51 20.10
N TYR A 160 -0.93 1.04 19.02
CA TYR A 160 -1.83 -0.11 19.03
C TYR A 160 -1.16 -1.36 19.64
N ARG A 161 0.13 -1.59 19.32
CA ARG A 161 0.90 -2.68 19.95
C ARG A 161 1.07 -2.47 21.46
N ARG A 162 1.28 -1.24 21.92
CA ARG A 162 1.40 -0.93 23.35
C ARG A 162 0.09 -1.17 24.09
N LEU A 163 -1.04 -0.69 23.55
CA LEU A 163 -2.37 -0.90 24.13
C LEU A 163 -2.73 -2.39 24.23
N ARG A 164 -2.24 -3.20 23.30
CA ARG A 164 -2.42 -4.66 23.31
C ARG A 164 -1.41 -5.44 24.13
N ALA A 165 -0.50 -4.77 24.86
CA ALA A 165 0.64 -5.38 25.53
C ALA A 165 1.43 -6.35 24.61
N ALA A 166 1.51 -6.01 23.32
CA ALA A 166 2.18 -6.81 22.31
C ALA A 166 3.67 -6.47 22.25
N CYS A 167 4.48 -7.39 21.71
CA CYS A 167 5.89 -7.14 21.47
C CYS A 167 6.07 -5.91 20.56
N ALA A 168 6.84 -4.92 21.00
CA ALA A 168 7.09 -3.69 20.23
C ALA A 168 7.70 -3.96 18.84
N SER A 169 8.51 -5.01 18.72
CA SER A 169 9.18 -5.39 17.47
C SER A 169 8.25 -6.11 16.49
N CYS A 170 7.60 -7.21 16.90
CA CYS A 170 6.83 -8.07 16.00
C CYS A 170 5.30 -7.96 16.15
N GLY A 171 4.80 -7.25 17.16
CA GLY A 171 3.37 -7.10 17.45
C GLY A 171 2.67 -8.37 17.95
N ARG A 172 3.40 -9.42 18.32
CA ARG A 172 2.82 -10.65 18.89
C ARG A 172 2.53 -10.46 20.38
N THR A 173 1.35 -10.90 20.80
CA THR A 173 0.89 -11.03 22.20
C THR A 173 1.17 -12.44 22.73
N ALA A 174 0.91 -12.69 24.02
CA ALA A 174 1.06 -14.04 24.61
C ALA A 174 0.14 -15.08 23.94
N ALA A 175 -1.05 -14.65 23.53
CA ALA A 175 -2.04 -15.49 22.85
C ALA A 175 -1.81 -15.64 21.33
N SER A 176 -0.69 -15.12 20.78
CA SER A 176 -0.46 -15.20 19.34
C SER A 176 -0.16 -16.63 18.90
N ARG A 177 -0.94 -17.16 17.96
CA ARG A 177 -0.73 -18.47 17.37
C ARG A 177 0.54 -18.52 16.51
N PRO A 178 1.16 -19.70 16.34
CA PRO A 178 2.25 -19.89 15.39
C PRO A 178 1.85 -19.47 13.98
N ALA A 179 2.82 -18.98 13.20
CA ALA A 179 2.57 -18.65 11.80
C ALA A 179 2.15 -19.93 11.04
N PRO A 180 1.05 -19.90 10.27
CA PRO A 180 0.65 -21.07 9.50
C PRO A 180 1.66 -21.35 8.38
N GLU A 181 1.97 -22.63 8.17
CA GLU A 181 2.94 -23.07 7.16
C GLU A 181 2.44 -22.83 5.73
N ARG A 182 1.11 -22.83 5.53
CA ARG A 182 0.45 -22.63 4.24
C ARG A 182 -0.51 -21.44 4.31
N ALA A 183 -0.71 -20.79 3.18
CA ALA A 183 -1.72 -19.75 3.07
C ALA A 183 -3.12 -20.34 3.34
N PRO A 184 -3.95 -19.66 4.16
CA PRO A 184 -5.31 -20.10 4.45
C PRO A 184 -6.17 -20.14 3.17
N GLY A 185 -7.28 -20.90 3.21
CA GLY A 185 -8.16 -21.10 2.06
C GLY A 185 -8.71 -19.80 1.47
N TRP A 186 -9.09 -18.83 2.31
CA TRP A 186 -9.59 -17.53 1.85
C TRP A 186 -8.54 -16.73 1.07
N ALA A 187 -7.25 -16.84 1.43
CA ALA A 187 -6.18 -16.12 0.73
C ALA A 187 -5.94 -16.73 -0.65
N ARG A 188 -5.99 -18.06 -0.75
CA ARG A 188 -5.93 -18.77 -2.04
C ARG A 188 -7.13 -18.45 -2.92
N PHE A 189 -8.33 -18.40 -2.34
CA PHE A 189 -9.54 -17.97 -3.03
C PHE A 189 -9.40 -16.52 -3.54
N ALA A 190 -8.92 -15.60 -2.70
CA ALA A 190 -8.69 -14.22 -3.09
C ALA A 190 -7.69 -14.11 -4.25
N ALA A 191 -6.58 -14.86 -4.22
CA ALA A 191 -5.64 -14.90 -5.36
C ALA A 191 -6.29 -15.46 -6.63
N GLY A 192 -7.13 -16.49 -6.52
CA GLY A 192 -7.93 -16.99 -7.65
C GLY A 192 -8.89 -15.93 -8.20
N ALA A 193 -9.57 -15.18 -7.33
CA ALA A 193 -10.46 -14.10 -7.71
C ALA A 193 -9.71 -12.97 -8.46
N VAL A 194 -8.49 -12.63 -8.04
CA VAL A 194 -7.62 -11.69 -8.77
C VAL A 194 -7.34 -12.18 -10.19
N ILE A 195 -6.97 -13.45 -10.35
CA ILE A 195 -6.67 -14.04 -11.66
C ILE A 195 -7.91 -14.02 -12.56
N VAL A 196 -9.06 -14.40 -12.03
CA VAL A 196 -10.34 -14.37 -12.75
C VAL A 196 -10.71 -12.94 -13.15
N ALA A 197 -10.54 -11.96 -12.25
CA ALA A 197 -10.79 -10.56 -12.55
C ALA A 197 -9.84 -10.01 -13.64
N CYS A 198 -8.56 -10.36 -13.58
CA CYS A 198 -7.59 -10.03 -14.61
C CYS A 198 -8.00 -10.62 -15.97
N ALA A 199 -8.41 -11.89 -15.99
CA ALA A 199 -8.89 -12.55 -17.21
C ALA A 199 -10.18 -11.91 -17.73
N ALA A 200 -11.12 -11.55 -16.86
CA ALA A 200 -12.37 -10.89 -17.23
C ALA A 200 -12.11 -9.52 -17.87
N ARG A 201 -11.18 -8.72 -17.31
CA ARG A 201 -10.78 -7.44 -17.91
C ARG A 201 -10.19 -7.65 -19.30
N ILE A 202 -9.26 -8.59 -19.46
CA ILE A 202 -8.62 -8.87 -20.76
C ILE A 202 -9.66 -9.36 -21.78
N ALA A 203 -10.57 -10.24 -21.37
CA ALA A 203 -11.66 -10.71 -22.21
C ALA A 203 -12.56 -9.54 -22.65
N ALA A 204 -12.90 -8.62 -21.75
CA ALA A 204 -13.67 -7.42 -22.07
C ALA A 204 -12.93 -6.51 -23.07
N GLN A 205 -11.62 -6.34 -22.90
CA GLN A 205 -10.80 -5.54 -23.82
C GLN A 205 -10.78 -6.15 -25.23
N VAL A 206 -10.63 -7.47 -25.34
CA VAL A 206 -10.66 -8.19 -26.62
C VAL A 206 -12.04 -8.16 -27.27
N ALA A 207 -13.11 -8.27 -26.48
CA ALA A 207 -14.47 -8.21 -27.02
C ALA A 207 -14.83 -6.80 -27.50
N ALA A 208 -14.32 -5.76 -26.84
CA ALA A 208 -14.53 -4.37 -27.25
C ALA A 208 -13.70 -4.00 -28.49
N ASP A 209 -12.45 -4.46 -28.57
CA ASP A 209 -11.57 -4.23 -29.71
C ASP A 209 -10.54 -5.37 -29.83
N PRO A 210 -10.71 -6.31 -30.78
CA PRO A 210 -9.76 -7.41 -30.98
C PRO A 210 -8.34 -6.94 -31.35
N ALA A 211 -8.18 -5.74 -31.92
CA ALA A 211 -6.89 -5.17 -32.28
C ALA A 211 -6.19 -4.48 -31.09
N ALA A 212 -6.87 -4.32 -29.94
CA ALA A 212 -6.31 -3.68 -28.76
C ALA A 212 -5.09 -4.43 -28.19
N LEU A 213 -5.04 -5.76 -28.30
CA LEU A 213 -3.90 -6.56 -27.82
C LEU A 213 -2.68 -6.52 -28.74
N THR A 214 -2.88 -6.20 -30.02
CA THR A 214 -1.81 -6.16 -31.04
C THR A 214 -1.31 -4.74 -31.29
N GLY A 215 -1.78 -3.76 -30.51
CA GLY A 215 -1.43 -2.34 -30.65
C GLY A 215 -2.08 -1.66 -31.87
N GLY A 216 -3.07 -2.30 -32.51
CA GLY A 216 -3.82 -1.76 -33.64
C GLY A 216 -5.17 -1.13 -33.26
N GLY A 217 -5.53 -1.14 -31.98
CA GLY A 217 -6.80 -0.62 -31.48
C GLY A 217 -6.86 0.90 -31.35
N ALA A 218 -8.05 1.46 -31.13
CA ALA A 218 -8.30 2.92 -31.06
C ALA A 218 -8.03 3.57 -29.68
N GLY A 219 -7.47 2.81 -28.73
CA GLY A 219 -7.27 3.27 -27.35
C GLY A 219 -6.05 4.20 -27.13
N PRO A 220 -5.86 4.76 -25.92
CA PRO A 220 -4.69 5.59 -25.57
C PRO A 220 -3.35 4.83 -25.65
N LEU A 221 -3.43 3.50 -25.79
CA LEU A 221 -2.33 2.57 -25.97
C LEU A 221 -2.27 2.07 -27.43
N ALA A 222 -2.73 2.85 -28.41
CA ALA A 222 -2.62 2.50 -29.83
C ALA A 222 -1.18 2.72 -30.31
N GLY A 223 -0.51 1.63 -30.73
CA GLY A 223 0.80 1.67 -31.39
C GLY A 223 2.02 1.64 -30.45
N GLY A 224 2.89 0.64 -30.62
CA GLY A 224 4.27 0.63 -30.09
C GLY A 224 4.58 -0.43 -29.02
N VAL A 225 5.86 -0.52 -28.64
CA VAL A 225 6.38 -1.48 -27.64
C VAL A 225 5.75 -1.25 -26.25
N GLY A 226 5.28 -0.05 -25.95
CA GLY A 226 4.67 0.30 -24.66
C GLY A 226 3.40 -0.46 -24.32
N VAL A 227 2.60 -0.83 -25.33
CA VAL A 227 1.37 -1.62 -25.15
C VAL A 227 1.71 -3.01 -24.62
N TYR A 228 2.68 -3.67 -25.24
CA TYR A 228 3.15 -4.99 -24.82
C TYR A 228 3.82 -4.93 -23.45
N ALA A 229 4.58 -3.87 -23.15
CA ALA A 229 5.19 -3.68 -21.84
C ALA A 229 4.14 -3.48 -20.74
N PHE A 230 3.09 -2.68 -21.00
CA PHE A 230 1.98 -2.49 -20.08
C PHE A 230 1.22 -3.80 -19.85
N GLU A 231 0.81 -4.49 -20.91
CA GLU A 231 0.07 -5.77 -20.80
C GLU A 231 0.92 -6.86 -20.13
N ALA A 232 2.23 -6.90 -20.38
CA ALA A 232 3.14 -7.80 -19.68
C ALA A 232 3.20 -7.48 -18.17
N LEU A 233 3.37 -6.22 -17.80
CA LEU A 233 3.35 -5.78 -16.39
C LEU A 233 2.01 -6.10 -15.73
N PHE A 234 0.92 -5.88 -16.47
CA PHE A 234 -0.43 -6.15 -16.05
C PHE A 234 -0.66 -7.64 -15.77
N LEU A 235 -0.28 -8.52 -16.70
CA LEU A 235 -0.35 -9.96 -16.53
C LEU A 235 0.52 -10.43 -15.37
N LEU A 236 1.73 -9.90 -15.21
CA LEU A 236 2.60 -10.20 -14.07
C LEU A 236 1.95 -9.77 -12.75
N ALA A 237 1.35 -8.58 -12.69
CA ALA A 237 0.65 -8.09 -11.51
C ALA A 237 -0.65 -8.85 -11.21
N GLY A 238 -1.35 -9.36 -12.24
CA GLY A 238 -2.66 -10.00 -12.15
C GLY A 238 -2.61 -11.52 -11.98
N THR A 239 -1.47 -12.14 -12.30
CA THR A 239 -1.31 -13.59 -12.21
C THR A 239 -0.14 -13.98 -11.33
N PHE A 240 1.06 -13.49 -11.64
CA PHE A 240 2.28 -13.90 -10.96
C PHE A 240 2.33 -13.39 -9.52
N LEU A 241 2.00 -12.12 -9.30
CA LEU A 241 1.98 -11.49 -7.98
C LEU A 241 0.98 -12.11 -6.99
N PRO A 242 -0.32 -12.30 -7.32
CA PRO A 242 -1.26 -12.95 -6.40
C PRO A 242 -0.86 -14.40 -6.11
N LEU A 243 -0.33 -15.13 -7.10
CA LEU A 243 0.19 -16.47 -6.86
C LEU A 243 1.41 -16.44 -5.94
N ALA A 244 2.36 -15.52 -6.14
CA ALA A 244 3.53 -15.37 -5.26
C ALA A 244 3.11 -15.08 -3.80
N LEU A 245 2.04 -14.32 -3.58
CA LEU A 245 1.54 -14.01 -2.24
C LEU A 245 1.00 -15.23 -1.47
N VAL A 246 0.45 -16.24 -2.15
CA VAL A 246 -0.26 -17.36 -1.49
C VAL A 246 0.51 -18.68 -1.45
N SER A 247 1.69 -18.71 -2.03
CA SER A 247 2.35 -19.96 -2.41
C SER A 247 3.74 -20.12 -1.78
N GLY A 248 4.35 -21.29 -1.98
CA GLY A 248 5.70 -21.58 -1.46
C GLY A 248 6.80 -20.78 -2.16
N TRP A 249 6.71 -20.62 -3.48
CA TRP A 249 7.72 -19.95 -4.32
C TRP A 249 7.89 -18.45 -4.01
N GLY A 250 6.85 -17.75 -3.55
CA GLY A 250 7.00 -16.38 -3.06
C GLY A 250 7.75 -16.26 -1.72
N ARG A 251 8.03 -17.39 -1.05
CA ARG A 251 8.77 -17.43 0.23
C ARG A 251 10.16 -18.05 0.07
N VAL A 252 10.30 -19.03 -0.83
CA VAL A 252 11.55 -19.71 -1.14
C VAL A 252 11.72 -19.75 -2.65
N TRP A 253 12.86 -19.27 -3.14
CA TRP A 253 13.16 -19.30 -4.56
C TRP A 253 13.09 -20.74 -5.10
N PRO A 254 12.34 -20.96 -6.19
CA PRO A 254 12.16 -22.29 -6.72
C PRO A 254 13.46 -22.82 -7.33
N ARG A 255 13.58 -24.15 -7.42
CA ARG A 255 14.81 -24.83 -7.86
C ARG A 255 15.23 -24.52 -9.30
N TRP A 256 14.29 -24.06 -10.13
CA TRP A 256 14.52 -23.67 -11.52
C TRP A 256 15.12 -22.27 -11.69
N VAL A 257 15.41 -21.54 -10.60
CA VAL A 257 16.16 -20.27 -10.64
C VAL A 257 17.57 -20.53 -10.07
N PRO A 258 18.54 -20.95 -10.90
CA PRO A 258 19.80 -21.54 -10.43
C PRO A 258 20.61 -20.70 -9.44
N PRO A 259 20.77 -19.36 -9.60
CA PRO A 259 21.60 -18.58 -8.68
C PRO A 259 20.97 -18.34 -7.30
N LEU A 260 19.65 -18.55 -7.16
CA LEU A 260 18.90 -18.24 -5.95
C LEU A 260 18.14 -19.44 -5.37
N ALA A 261 18.17 -20.59 -6.04
CA ALA A 261 17.45 -21.81 -5.68
C ALA A 261 17.58 -22.15 -4.18
N GLY A 262 16.43 -22.34 -3.52
CA GLY A 262 16.37 -22.72 -2.12
C GLY A 262 16.63 -21.59 -1.10
N ARG A 263 17.02 -20.38 -1.56
CA ARG A 263 17.15 -19.22 -0.67
C ARG A 263 15.78 -18.65 -0.31
N ARG A 264 15.66 -18.07 0.88
CA ARG A 264 14.44 -17.34 1.27
C ARG A 264 14.33 -16.03 0.47
N VAL A 265 13.16 -15.78 -0.08
CA VAL A 265 12.86 -14.51 -0.76
C VAL A 265 12.82 -13.40 0.28
N PRO A 266 13.53 -12.27 0.09
CA PRO A 266 13.44 -11.13 0.99
C PRO A 266 11.99 -10.64 1.08
N ARG A 267 11.41 -10.64 2.29
CA ARG A 267 10.00 -10.25 2.50
C ARG A 267 9.61 -8.90 1.89
N PRO A 268 10.45 -7.84 1.95
CA PRO A 268 10.10 -6.55 1.35
C PRO A 268 9.91 -6.63 -0.17
N LEU A 269 10.63 -7.55 -0.84
CA LEU A 269 10.56 -7.71 -2.30
C LEU A 269 9.17 -8.12 -2.78
N VAL A 270 8.40 -8.84 -1.96
CA VAL A 270 7.02 -9.26 -2.30
C VAL A 270 6.01 -8.31 -1.67
N LEU A 271 6.23 -7.89 -0.41
CA LEU A 271 5.28 -7.07 0.34
C LEU A 271 5.16 -5.64 -0.18
N ILE A 272 6.26 -4.99 -0.59
CA ILE A 272 6.23 -3.61 -1.06
C ILE A 272 5.45 -3.51 -2.38
N PRO A 273 5.79 -4.24 -3.46
CA PRO A 273 5.03 -4.15 -4.70
C PRO A 273 3.60 -4.69 -4.53
N GLY A 274 3.40 -5.78 -3.77
CA GLY A 274 2.08 -6.31 -3.46
C GLY A 274 1.19 -5.32 -2.72
N GLY A 275 1.73 -4.69 -1.66
CA GLY A 275 1.00 -3.69 -0.88
C GLY A 275 0.74 -2.40 -1.64
N PHE A 276 1.72 -1.94 -2.42
CA PHE A 276 1.60 -0.76 -3.27
C PHE A 276 0.52 -0.95 -4.34
N ALA A 277 0.55 -2.07 -5.07
CA ALA A 277 -0.47 -2.42 -6.06
C ALA A 277 -1.84 -2.60 -5.39
N ALA A 278 -1.93 -3.31 -4.26
CA ALA A 278 -3.19 -3.50 -3.54
C ALA A 278 -3.83 -2.16 -3.14
N ILE A 279 -3.09 -1.29 -2.47
CA ILE A 279 -3.59 0.01 -2.01
C ILE A 279 -3.93 0.91 -3.19
N GLY A 280 -3.02 1.03 -4.17
CA GLY A 280 -3.22 1.87 -5.35
C GLY A 280 -4.44 1.46 -6.17
N MET A 281 -4.56 0.16 -6.48
CA MET A 281 -5.71 -0.38 -7.24
C MET A 281 -7.01 -0.20 -6.46
N SER A 282 -7.02 -0.53 -5.16
CA SER A 282 -8.22 -0.34 -4.34
C SER A 282 -8.63 1.12 -4.28
N CYS A 283 -7.72 2.05 -4.00
CA CYS A 283 -8.09 3.47 -3.86
C CYS A 283 -8.55 4.06 -5.20
N TYR A 284 -7.82 3.81 -6.28
CA TYR A 284 -8.12 4.36 -7.59
C TYR A 284 -9.45 3.85 -8.14
N PHE A 285 -9.64 2.52 -8.16
CA PHE A 285 -10.83 1.94 -8.76
C PHE A 285 -12.07 1.99 -7.85
N LEU A 286 -11.93 2.10 -6.54
CA LEU A 286 -13.07 2.41 -5.67
C LEU A 286 -13.60 3.82 -5.91
N LEU A 287 -12.71 4.80 -6.08
CA LEU A 287 -13.12 6.15 -6.42
C LEU A 287 -13.85 6.15 -7.77
N GLY A 288 -13.26 5.51 -8.79
CA GLY A 288 -13.89 5.36 -10.11
C GLY A 288 -15.24 4.65 -10.05
N LEU A 289 -15.35 3.53 -9.31
CA LEU A 289 -16.64 2.83 -9.14
C LEU A 289 -17.68 3.71 -8.44
N GLY A 290 -17.28 4.47 -7.43
CA GLY A 290 -18.16 5.43 -6.76
C GLY A 290 -18.68 6.50 -7.71
N GLN A 291 -17.81 7.04 -8.58
CA GLN A 291 -18.21 8.00 -9.60
C GLN A 291 -19.18 7.39 -10.60
N MET A 292 -18.94 6.16 -11.07
CA MET A 292 -19.85 5.46 -11.98
C MET A 292 -21.24 5.20 -11.38
N LEU A 293 -21.31 4.92 -10.08
CA LEU A 293 -22.57 4.68 -9.38
C LEU A 293 -23.35 5.98 -9.11
N LEU A 294 -22.65 7.08 -8.86
CA LEU A 294 -23.25 8.38 -8.56
C LEU A 294 -23.66 9.15 -9.82
N ASP A 295 -22.89 9.02 -10.89
CA ASP A 295 -23.16 9.64 -12.19
C ASP A 295 -22.93 8.65 -13.34
N PRO A 296 -23.91 7.78 -13.63
CA PRO A 296 -23.82 6.83 -14.74
C PRO A 296 -23.69 7.51 -16.12
N GLY A 297 -24.20 8.73 -16.28
CA GLY A 297 -24.13 9.49 -17.54
C GLY A 297 -22.74 10.07 -17.81
N GLY A 298 -21.98 10.40 -16.76
CA GLY A 298 -20.57 10.77 -16.86
C GLY A 298 -19.68 9.67 -17.47
N LEU A 299 -20.14 8.41 -17.45
CA LEU A 299 -19.42 7.29 -18.05
C LEU A 299 -19.30 7.42 -19.58
N GLU A 300 -20.35 7.88 -20.26
CA GLU A 300 -20.37 8.07 -21.71
C GLU A 300 -19.35 9.15 -22.13
N ALA A 301 -19.35 10.28 -21.43
CA ALA A 301 -18.36 11.35 -21.63
C ALA A 301 -16.92 10.91 -21.32
N SER A 302 -16.74 10.06 -20.30
CA SER A 302 -15.41 9.52 -19.94
C SER A 302 -14.93 8.42 -20.90
N GLY A 303 -15.84 7.64 -21.49
CA GLY A 303 -15.53 6.62 -22.49
C GLY A 303 -15.01 7.21 -23.79
N GLU A 304 -15.61 8.32 -24.24
CA GLU A 304 -15.10 9.12 -25.37
C GLU A 304 -13.71 9.69 -25.08
N ALA A 305 -13.47 10.17 -23.85
CA ALA A 305 -12.16 10.71 -23.44
C ALA A 305 -11.07 9.63 -23.21
N MET A 306 -11.45 8.38 -22.90
CA MET A 306 -10.54 7.27 -22.63
C MET A 306 -10.40 6.27 -23.80
N GLY A 307 -10.54 6.76 -25.03
CA GLY A 307 -10.22 5.99 -26.25
C GLY A 307 -11.41 5.29 -26.91
N GLY A 308 -12.63 5.76 -26.69
CA GLY A 308 -13.81 5.36 -27.46
C GLY A 308 -14.38 3.98 -27.10
N TYR A 309 -14.05 3.43 -25.93
CA TYR A 309 -14.63 2.18 -25.46
C TYR A 309 -16.11 2.35 -25.09
N GLU A 310 -16.95 1.39 -25.46
CA GLU A 310 -18.37 1.37 -25.10
C GLU A 310 -18.56 1.32 -23.57
N PRO A 311 -19.66 1.89 -23.02
CA PRO A 311 -19.90 1.96 -21.58
C PRO A 311 -19.85 0.61 -20.84
N TRP A 312 -20.27 -0.49 -21.48
CA TRP A 312 -20.28 -1.82 -20.86
C TRP A 312 -18.87 -2.30 -20.48
N PHE A 313 -17.83 -1.89 -21.23
CA PHE A 313 -16.44 -2.27 -20.96
C PHE A 313 -16.02 -1.81 -19.57
N PHE A 314 -16.39 -0.60 -19.18
CA PHE A 314 -16.08 -0.03 -17.87
C PHE A 314 -16.85 -0.74 -16.75
N TRP A 315 -18.10 -1.12 -17.00
CA TRP A 315 -18.92 -1.89 -16.03
C TRP A 315 -18.38 -3.30 -15.76
N VAL A 316 -17.58 -3.87 -16.67
CA VAL A 316 -16.84 -5.12 -16.42
C VAL A 316 -15.49 -4.83 -15.78
N SER A 317 -14.74 -3.89 -16.35
CA SER A 317 -13.34 -3.65 -15.99
C SER A 317 -13.18 -3.02 -14.62
N VAL A 318 -13.97 -2.00 -14.27
CA VAL A 318 -13.81 -1.27 -13.00
C VAL A 318 -14.11 -2.18 -11.79
N PRO A 319 -15.21 -2.95 -11.74
CA PRO A 319 -15.43 -3.92 -10.67
C PRO A 319 -14.35 -5.01 -10.62
N ALA A 320 -13.87 -5.48 -11.78
CA ALA A 320 -12.77 -6.44 -11.84
C ALA A 320 -11.50 -5.88 -11.17
N TYR A 321 -11.18 -4.60 -11.38
CA TYR A 321 -10.06 -3.95 -10.71
C TYR A 321 -10.25 -3.76 -9.21
N VAL A 322 -11.48 -3.52 -8.75
CA VAL A 322 -11.80 -3.48 -7.32
C VAL A 322 -11.55 -4.85 -6.69
N VAL A 323 -12.04 -5.93 -7.30
CA VAL A 323 -11.78 -7.31 -6.87
C VAL A 323 -10.28 -7.60 -6.85
N TRP A 324 -9.56 -7.12 -7.87
CA TRP A 324 -8.10 -7.26 -7.94
C TRP A 324 -7.41 -6.57 -6.76
N GLY A 325 -7.68 -5.30 -6.49
CA GLY A 325 -7.07 -4.54 -5.40
C GLY A 325 -7.28 -5.20 -4.03
N PHE A 326 -8.54 -5.55 -3.71
CA PHE A 326 -8.86 -6.23 -2.45
C PHE A 326 -8.33 -7.65 -2.36
N GLY A 327 -8.32 -8.38 -3.48
CA GLY A 327 -7.76 -9.73 -3.54
C GLY A 327 -6.24 -9.72 -3.30
N LEU A 328 -5.53 -8.72 -3.83
CA LEU A 328 -4.11 -8.50 -3.51
C LEU A 328 -3.92 -8.10 -2.06
N LEU A 329 -4.76 -7.22 -1.51
CA LEU A 329 -4.69 -6.82 -0.10
C LEU A 329 -4.82 -8.04 0.83
N ALA A 330 -5.80 -8.90 0.54
CA ALA A 330 -6.00 -10.19 1.19
C ALA A 330 -4.73 -11.07 1.10
N GLY A 331 -4.14 -11.19 -0.09
CA GLY A 331 -2.88 -11.90 -0.31
C GLY A 331 -1.71 -11.31 0.49
N VAL A 332 -1.55 -9.99 0.53
CA VAL A 332 -0.51 -9.27 1.28
C VAL A 332 -0.64 -9.51 2.77
N VAL A 333 -1.86 -9.45 3.32
CA VAL A 333 -2.11 -9.73 4.75
C VAL A 333 -1.73 -11.18 5.06
N SER A 334 -2.18 -12.13 4.24
CA SER A 334 -1.82 -13.55 4.39
C SER A 334 -0.30 -13.79 4.32
N TYR A 335 0.36 -13.25 3.30
CA TYR A 335 1.82 -13.35 3.14
C TYR A 335 2.55 -12.71 4.32
N TYR A 336 2.08 -11.55 4.78
CA TYR A 336 2.67 -10.83 5.88
C TYR A 336 2.64 -11.61 7.20
N HIS A 337 1.64 -12.47 7.41
CA HIS A 337 1.55 -13.34 8.59
C HIS A 337 2.30 -14.66 8.42
N THR A 338 2.23 -15.30 7.25
CA THR A 338 2.86 -16.59 6.96
C THR A 338 4.37 -16.51 6.75
N ALA A 339 4.89 -15.39 6.22
CA ALA A 339 6.31 -15.21 5.93
C ALA A 339 7.14 -14.68 7.12
N ARG A 340 6.56 -14.55 8.32
CA ARG A 340 7.28 -14.01 9.49
C ARG A 340 8.22 -15.05 10.11
N PRO A 341 9.52 -14.75 10.24
CA PRO A 341 10.40 -15.58 11.06
C PRO A 341 10.08 -15.40 12.55
N ALA A 342 10.57 -16.32 13.38
CA ALA A 342 10.55 -16.16 14.82
C ALA A 342 11.18 -14.82 15.24
N CYS A 343 10.50 -14.10 16.12
CA CYS A 343 10.95 -12.79 16.54
C CYS A 343 12.18 -12.90 17.44
N ARG A 344 13.30 -12.31 17.03
CA ARG A 344 14.53 -12.27 17.86
C ARG A 344 14.37 -11.58 19.21
N SER A 345 13.39 -10.67 19.36
CA SER A 345 13.18 -9.91 20.59
C SER A 345 12.32 -10.64 21.63
N CYS A 346 11.37 -11.47 21.21
CA CYS A 346 10.46 -12.17 22.13
C CYS A 346 10.42 -13.70 21.96
N GLY A 347 11.23 -14.25 21.04
CA GLY A 347 11.34 -15.69 20.76
C GLY A 347 10.14 -16.33 20.04
N ARG A 348 9.07 -15.58 19.76
CA ARG A 348 7.80 -16.15 19.26
C ARG A 348 7.80 -16.30 17.73
N GLY A 349 7.54 -17.53 17.26
CA GLY A 349 7.34 -17.93 15.85
C GLY A 349 5.88 -18.17 15.51
#